data_AF-A0A6S7J8Y7-F1
#
_entry.id   AF-A0A6S7J8Y7-F1
#
_cell.length_a   1.000
_cell.length_b   1.000
_cell.length_c   1.000
_cell.angle_alpha   90.00
_cell.angle_beta   90.00
_cell.angle_gamma   90.00
#
_symmetry.space_group_name_H-M   'P 1'
#
loop_
_entity.id
_entity.type
_entity.pdbx_description
1 polymer ?
#
loop_
_entity_poly.entity_id
_entity_poly.type
_entity_poly.pdbx_seq_one_letter_code
_entity_poly.pdbx_strand_id
1 'polypeptide(L)'
;MVEEQAEPQPLQQPAVQIMQSVTITPMPEFCPDAKIGTSLSTRWNNWQSDFEMYITASGITDPKRKRALLLYQAGPRVREIFKQIPETGTDTDYNIAKQKLKAYFDPQKNRRYEVYRFRQTTQEHNETLDQFHTRLRTMSETCEFADVEFEIEEQIIIGGNSSKIRKRALRDPTFDLKSMLLEGRRDEQSKYQAEQIESKEQTDGEANKLEQKPNN
;
A
#
# COMPACT_ATOMS: atom_id res chain seq x y z
N MET A 1 -42.87 25.04 -62.90
CA MET A 1 -42.78 25.07 -61.43
C MET A 1 -42.95 23.64 -60.97
N VAL A 2 -41.85 23.00 -60.55
CA VAL A 2 -41.87 21.63 -60.05
C VAL A 2 -41.81 21.73 -58.53
N GLU A 3 -42.87 21.27 -57.85
CA GLU A 3 -42.90 21.18 -56.39
C GLU A 3 -42.01 20.01 -55.94
N GLU A 4 -40.94 20.36 -55.23
CA GLU A 4 -40.02 19.42 -54.59
C GLU A 4 -40.64 18.95 -53.27
N GLN A 5 -41.14 17.70 -53.26
CA GLN A 5 -41.63 17.06 -52.05
C GLN A 5 -40.44 16.65 -51.17
N ALA A 6 -40.32 17.29 -50.00
CA ALA A 6 -39.34 16.93 -48.97
C ALA A 6 -39.75 15.62 -48.28
N GLU A 7 -38.86 14.63 -48.33
CA GLU A 7 -39.00 13.33 -47.68
C GLU A 7 -38.81 13.45 -46.15
N PRO A 8 -39.66 12.83 -45.31
CA PRO A 8 -39.57 13.00 -43.85
C PRO A 8 -38.39 12.21 -43.27
N GLN A 9 -37.54 12.89 -42.50
CA GLN A 9 -36.42 12.27 -41.82
C GLN A 9 -36.86 11.32 -40.68
N PRO A 10 -36.18 10.19 -40.49
CA PRO A 10 -36.55 9.22 -39.47
C PRO A 10 -36.28 9.77 -38.05
N LEU A 11 -37.28 9.63 -37.18
CA LEU A 11 -37.18 9.91 -35.75
C LEU A 11 -36.11 9.03 -35.11
N GLN A 12 -34.99 9.65 -34.72
CA GLN A 12 -33.89 8.99 -34.02
C GLN A 12 -34.30 8.72 -32.57
N GLN A 13 -34.50 7.45 -32.21
CA GLN A 13 -34.78 7.06 -30.82
C GLN A 13 -33.54 7.29 -29.93
N PRO A 14 -33.70 7.75 -28.67
CA PRO A 14 -32.56 7.98 -27.79
C PRO A 14 -31.90 6.64 -27.42
N ALA A 15 -30.57 6.58 -27.54
CA ALA A 15 -29.78 5.43 -27.15
C ALA A 15 -29.94 5.15 -25.65
N VAL A 16 -30.42 3.95 -25.30
CA VAL A 16 -30.42 3.47 -23.92
C VAL A 16 -28.98 3.08 -23.57
N GLN A 17 -28.29 3.92 -22.79
CA GLN A 17 -26.96 3.62 -22.28
C GLN A 17 -27.08 2.50 -21.23
N ILE A 18 -26.71 1.28 -21.60
CA ILE A 18 -26.61 0.17 -20.64
C ILE A 18 -25.41 0.47 -19.74
N MET A 19 -25.66 0.89 -18.49
CA MET A 19 -24.61 0.99 -17.48
C MET A 19 -24.07 -0.43 -17.25
N GLN A 20 -22.84 -0.69 -17.71
CA GLN A 20 -22.15 -1.92 -17.38
C GLN A 20 -21.95 -1.97 -15.86
N SER A 21 -22.66 -2.89 -15.20
CA SER A 21 -22.51 -3.12 -13.77
C SER A 21 -21.16 -3.79 -13.50
N VAL A 22 -20.22 -3.06 -12.91
CA VAL A 22 -19.00 -3.67 -12.36
C VAL A 22 -19.41 -4.49 -11.14
N THR A 23 -19.26 -5.82 -11.23
CA THR A 23 -19.48 -6.71 -10.09
C THR A 23 -18.27 -6.63 -9.17
N ILE A 24 -18.36 -5.78 -8.14
CA ILE A 24 -17.29 -5.65 -7.14
C ILE A 24 -17.50 -6.72 -6.07
N THR A 25 -16.50 -7.57 -5.85
CA THR A 25 -16.52 -8.58 -4.77
C THR A 25 -16.70 -7.88 -3.42
N PRO A 26 -17.64 -8.34 -2.58
CA PRO A 26 -17.82 -7.76 -1.25
C PRO A 26 -16.55 -7.95 -0.41
N MET A 27 -16.10 -6.87 0.21
CA MET A 27 -14.92 -6.83 1.08
C MET A 27 -15.08 -7.79 2.28
N PRO A 28 -14.03 -8.46 2.78
CA PRO A 28 -14.16 -9.25 4.01
C PRO A 28 -14.66 -8.43 5.20
N GLU A 29 -15.40 -9.07 6.11
CA GLU A 29 -15.85 -8.44 7.35
C GLU A 29 -14.65 -8.07 8.25
N PHE A 30 -14.80 -7.03 9.07
CA PHE A 30 -13.79 -6.68 10.06
C PHE A 30 -13.94 -7.56 11.31
N CYS A 31 -12.85 -8.19 11.74
CA CYS A 31 -12.81 -9.02 12.94
C CYS A 31 -12.01 -8.32 14.06
N PRO A 32 -12.64 -7.52 14.95
CA PRO A 32 -11.93 -6.83 16.04
C PRO A 32 -11.13 -7.77 16.93
N ASP A 33 -11.70 -8.94 17.23
CA ASP A 33 -11.16 -9.90 18.22
C ASP A 33 -10.05 -10.81 17.65
N ALA A 34 -9.66 -10.64 16.39
CA ALA A 34 -8.60 -11.43 15.76
C ALA A 34 -7.22 -11.14 16.39
N LYS A 35 -6.54 -12.18 16.87
CA LYS A 35 -5.19 -12.12 17.44
C LYS A 35 -4.13 -12.13 16.34
N ILE A 36 -4.02 -11.03 15.62
CA ILE A 36 -3.05 -10.80 14.54
C ILE A 36 -1.93 -9.90 15.11
N GLY A 37 -0.68 -10.09 14.68
CA GLY A 37 0.49 -9.33 15.17
C GLY A 37 0.51 -7.82 14.87
N THR A 38 -0.55 -7.30 14.24
CA THR A 38 -0.74 -5.89 13.86
C THR A 38 -1.79 -5.25 14.77
N SER A 39 -1.58 -4.00 15.19
CA SER A 39 -2.46 -3.31 16.13
C SER A 39 -3.91 -3.22 15.62
N LEU A 40 -4.88 -3.22 16.55
CA LEU A 40 -6.31 -3.09 16.22
C LEU A 40 -6.61 -1.81 15.42
N SER A 41 -5.97 -0.70 15.79
CA SER A 41 -6.07 0.58 15.07
C SER A 41 -5.59 0.46 13.63
N THR A 42 -4.40 -0.11 13.39
CA THR A 42 -3.87 -0.30 12.02
C THR A 42 -4.80 -1.19 11.19
N ARG A 43 -5.30 -2.30 11.74
CA ARG A 43 -6.23 -3.17 11.03
C ARG A 43 -7.53 -2.45 10.66
N TRP A 44 -8.08 -1.65 11.58
CA TRP A 44 -9.29 -0.87 11.32
C TRP A 44 -9.05 0.21 10.25
N ASN A 45 -7.93 0.92 10.32
CA ASN A 45 -7.59 1.98 9.36
C ASN A 45 -7.46 1.41 7.94
N ASN A 46 -6.78 0.28 7.78
CA ASN A 46 -6.64 -0.39 6.47
C ASN A 46 -8.02 -0.81 5.93
N TRP A 47 -8.81 -1.51 6.74
CA TRP A 47 -10.16 -1.93 6.36
C TRP A 47 -11.07 -0.75 6.00
N GLN A 48 -10.99 0.35 6.76
CA GLN A 48 -11.75 1.57 6.49
C GLN A 48 -11.31 2.24 5.18
N SER A 49 -10.01 2.23 4.85
CA SER A 49 -9.49 2.72 3.57
C SER A 49 -10.01 1.88 2.40
N ASP A 50 -9.97 0.55 2.53
CA ASP A 50 -10.50 -0.38 1.52
C ASP A 50 -12.01 -0.18 1.30
N PHE A 51 -12.75 0.08 2.40
CA PHE A 51 -14.17 0.40 2.33
C PHE A 51 -14.45 1.70 1.55
N GLU A 52 -13.68 2.76 1.78
CA GLU A 52 -13.85 4.04 1.06
C GLU A 52 -13.56 3.89 -0.43
N MET A 53 -12.54 3.10 -0.78
CA MET A 53 -12.25 2.73 -2.16
C MET A 53 -13.40 1.93 -2.78
N TYR A 54 -13.94 0.95 -2.06
CA TYR A 54 -15.10 0.16 -2.48
C TYR A 54 -16.33 1.04 -2.76
N ILE A 55 -16.67 1.96 -1.85
CA ILE A 55 -17.80 2.88 -2.00
C ILE A 55 -17.61 3.79 -3.21
N THR A 56 -16.38 4.29 -3.42
CA THR A 56 -16.03 5.15 -4.55
C THR A 56 -16.14 4.40 -5.87
N ALA A 57 -15.54 3.21 -5.97
CA ALA A 57 -15.61 2.36 -7.15
C ALA A 57 -17.04 1.91 -7.48
N SER A 58 -17.88 1.74 -6.46
CA SER A 58 -19.30 1.39 -6.60
C SER A 58 -20.21 2.57 -7.01
N GLY A 59 -19.67 3.79 -7.09
CA GLY A 59 -20.45 4.99 -7.42
C GLY A 59 -21.49 5.39 -6.36
N ILE A 60 -21.32 4.96 -5.11
CA ILE A 60 -22.30 5.20 -4.05
C ILE A 60 -22.05 6.58 -3.45
N THR A 61 -23.04 7.48 -3.59
CA THR A 61 -22.93 8.87 -3.13
C THR A 61 -23.85 9.19 -1.95
N ASP A 62 -25.01 8.53 -1.86
CA ASP A 62 -26.01 8.74 -0.83
C ASP A 62 -25.46 8.48 0.60
N PRO A 63 -25.46 9.48 1.51
CA PRO A 63 -24.90 9.34 2.86
C PRO A 63 -25.55 8.25 3.71
N LYS A 64 -26.87 8.09 3.59
CA LYS A 64 -27.63 7.07 4.33
C LYS A 64 -27.22 5.67 3.90
N ARG A 65 -27.12 5.43 2.59
CA ARG A 65 -26.62 4.19 2.01
C ARG A 65 -25.17 3.92 2.37
N LYS A 66 -24.29 4.94 2.35
CA LYS A 66 -22.90 4.79 2.81
C LYS A 66 -22.82 4.33 4.26
N ARG A 67 -23.58 4.96 5.15
CA ARG A 67 -23.62 4.58 6.58
C ARG A 67 -24.16 3.16 6.77
N ALA A 68 -25.25 2.81 6.09
CA ALA A 68 -25.81 1.46 6.15
C ALA A 68 -24.79 0.41 5.67
N LEU A 69 -24.10 0.67 4.56
CA LEU A 69 -23.08 -0.23 4.01
C LEU A 69 -21.85 -0.33 4.92
N LEU A 70 -21.41 0.77 5.53
CA LEU A 70 -20.30 0.73 6.49
C LEU A 70 -20.59 -0.26 7.62
N LEU A 71 -21.77 -0.15 8.23
CA LEU A 71 -22.18 -1.01 9.34
C LEU A 71 -22.50 -2.43 8.89
N TYR A 72 -23.04 -2.61 7.70
CA TYR A 72 -23.31 -3.93 7.13
C TYR A 72 -22.01 -4.67 6.84
N GLN A 73 -21.11 -4.06 6.05
CA GLN A 73 -19.86 -4.64 5.60
C GLN A 73 -18.86 -4.86 6.73
N ALA A 74 -18.85 -3.98 7.74
CA ALA A 74 -17.99 -4.14 8.92
C ALA A 74 -18.32 -5.39 9.75
N GLY A 75 -19.50 -5.98 9.56
CA GLY A 75 -19.90 -7.22 10.20
C GLY A 75 -20.64 -7.02 11.53
N PRO A 76 -21.25 -8.09 12.06
CA PRO A 76 -22.11 -8.05 13.24
C PRO A 76 -21.38 -7.55 14.49
N ARG A 77 -20.11 -7.96 14.67
CA ARG A 77 -19.32 -7.57 15.84
C ARG A 77 -19.09 -6.06 15.92
N VAL A 78 -18.83 -5.41 14.80
CA VAL A 78 -18.70 -3.95 14.73
C VAL A 78 -20.03 -3.26 14.99
N ARG A 79 -21.15 -3.83 14.52
CA ARG A 79 -22.49 -3.28 14.82
C ARG A 79 -22.84 -3.34 16.31
N GLU A 80 -22.46 -4.41 17.01
CA GLU A 80 -22.61 -4.50 18.47
C GLU A 80 -21.84 -3.42 19.18
N ILE A 81 -20.56 -3.24 18.82
CA ILE A 81 -19.69 -2.18 19.32
C ILE A 81 -20.33 -0.80 19.05
N PHE A 82 -20.77 -0.56 17.82
CA PHE A 82 -21.33 0.71 17.39
C PHE A 82 -22.57 1.12 18.18
N LYS A 83 -23.43 0.17 18.58
CA LYS A 83 -24.60 0.42 19.44
C LYS A 83 -24.22 0.95 20.82
N GLN A 84 -23.01 0.67 21.30
CA GLN A 84 -22.52 1.15 22.60
C GLN A 84 -21.85 2.52 22.52
N ILE A 85 -21.56 3.04 21.32
CA ILE A 85 -20.90 4.33 21.15
C ILE A 85 -21.96 5.45 21.22
N PRO A 86 -21.82 6.43 22.13
CA PRO A 86 -22.75 7.56 22.21
C PRO A 86 -22.55 8.56 21.06
N GLU A 87 -23.59 9.35 20.79
CA GLU A 87 -23.58 10.48 19.84
C GLU A 87 -23.15 10.09 18.42
N THR A 88 -23.68 8.98 17.89
CA THR A 88 -23.32 8.49 16.55
C THR A 88 -24.05 9.22 15.42
N GLY A 89 -24.75 10.32 15.70
CA GLY A 89 -25.54 11.07 14.71
C GLY A 89 -26.77 10.30 14.22
N THR A 90 -27.41 10.86 13.19
CA THR A 90 -28.58 10.31 12.49
C THR A 90 -28.18 9.28 11.42
N ASP A 91 -29.16 8.71 10.73
CA ASP A 91 -28.93 7.70 9.68
C ASP A 91 -28.24 8.26 8.42
N THR A 92 -28.25 9.58 8.22
CA THR A 92 -27.52 10.25 7.13
C THR A 92 -26.11 10.70 7.53
N ASP A 93 -25.76 10.65 8.81
CA ASP A 93 -24.47 11.13 9.33
C ASP A 93 -23.34 10.10 9.16
N TYR A 94 -23.00 9.81 7.90
CA TYR A 94 -21.92 8.87 7.56
C TYR A 94 -20.58 9.24 8.23
N ASN A 95 -20.18 10.51 8.14
CA ASN A 95 -18.90 10.97 8.67
C ASN A 95 -18.82 10.85 10.20
N ILE A 96 -19.92 11.09 10.91
CA ILE A 96 -19.97 10.92 12.38
C ILE A 96 -19.81 9.44 12.73
N ALA A 97 -20.54 8.53 12.07
CA ALA A 97 -20.36 7.09 12.28
C ALA A 97 -18.91 6.65 12.06
N LYS A 98 -18.32 7.09 10.94
CA LYS A 98 -16.95 6.78 10.56
C LYS A 98 -15.94 7.24 11.61
N GLN A 99 -16.07 8.48 12.08
CA GLN A 99 -15.19 9.06 13.09
C GLN A 99 -15.34 8.38 14.45
N LYS A 100 -16.57 8.08 14.88
CA LYS A 100 -16.85 7.40 16.15
C LYS A 100 -16.29 5.97 16.15
N LEU A 101 -16.44 5.22 15.05
CA LEU A 101 -15.82 3.90 14.91
C LEU A 101 -14.30 3.99 14.89
N LYS A 102 -13.72 4.95 14.16
CA LYS A 102 -12.29 5.20 14.17
C LYS A 102 -11.81 5.43 15.61
N ALA A 103 -12.41 6.38 16.33
CA ALA A 103 -12.06 6.68 17.72
C ALA A 103 -12.20 5.48 18.67
N TYR A 104 -13.18 4.59 18.44
CA TYR A 104 -13.35 3.37 19.23
C TYR A 104 -12.26 2.32 18.97
N PHE A 105 -11.79 2.18 17.73
CA PHE A 105 -10.74 1.22 17.37
C PHE A 105 -9.32 1.78 17.50
N ASP A 106 -9.19 3.09 17.71
CA ASP A 106 -7.93 3.78 17.95
C ASP A 106 -7.30 3.69 19.37
N PRO A 107 -7.99 3.28 20.46
CA PRO A 107 -7.39 3.30 21.79
C PRO A 107 -6.54 2.03 22.01
N GLN A 108 -5.24 2.05 22.24
CA GLN A 108 -4.24 3.10 22.18
C GLN A 108 -3.24 2.66 21.12
N LYS A 109 -3.13 3.39 20.02
CA LYS A 109 -1.90 3.40 19.25
C LYS A 109 -0.78 3.84 20.18
N ASN A 110 -0.07 2.89 20.77
CA ASN A 110 1.06 3.20 21.63
C ASN A 110 2.18 3.69 20.74
N ARG A 111 2.24 5.01 20.54
CA ARG A 111 3.26 5.67 19.72
C ARG A 111 4.66 5.16 20.07
N ARG A 112 4.97 4.94 21.35
CA ARG A 112 6.27 4.41 21.77
C ARG A 112 6.51 2.99 21.24
N TYR A 113 5.48 2.16 21.21
CA TYR A 113 5.57 0.80 20.67
C TYR A 113 5.73 0.80 19.14
N GLU A 114 5.02 1.67 18.42
CA GLU A 114 5.18 1.77 16.96
C GLU A 114 6.57 2.30 16.58
N VAL A 115 7.06 3.33 17.28
CA VAL A 115 8.45 3.80 17.13
C VAL A 115 9.43 2.70 17.48
N TYR A 116 9.21 1.94 18.55
CA TYR A 116 10.05 0.79 18.90
C TYR A 116 10.09 -0.24 17.76
N ARG A 117 8.95 -0.61 17.19
CA ARG A 117 8.88 -1.54 16.05
C ARG A 117 9.63 -1.01 14.83
N PHE A 118 9.44 0.28 14.51
CA PHE A 118 10.16 0.95 13.43
C PHE A 118 11.67 0.87 13.66
N ARG A 119 12.15 1.16 14.87
CA ARG A 119 13.57 1.13 15.21
C ARG A 119 14.19 -0.28 15.21
N GLN A 120 13.39 -1.30 15.50
CA GLN A 120 13.84 -2.70 15.44
C GLN A 120 13.87 -3.27 14.02
N THR A 121 13.42 -2.52 13.03
CA THR A 121 13.32 -3.00 11.65
C THR A 121 14.67 -2.91 10.94
N THR A 122 15.16 -4.04 10.45
CA THR A 122 16.38 -4.15 9.64
C THR A 122 16.05 -4.68 8.24
N GLN A 123 16.89 -4.34 7.27
CA GLN A 123 16.77 -4.81 5.89
C GLN A 123 17.06 -6.31 5.83
N GLU A 124 16.16 -7.09 5.21
CA GLU A 124 16.36 -8.53 5.05
C GLU A 124 17.45 -8.82 4.00
N HIS A 125 18.07 -10.01 4.04
CA HIS A 125 19.20 -10.33 3.16
C HIS A 125 18.87 -10.23 1.65
N ASN A 126 17.64 -10.60 1.27
CA ASN A 126 17.16 -10.60 -0.11
C ASN A 126 16.23 -9.41 -0.42
N GLU A 127 16.12 -8.45 0.49
CA GLU A 127 15.28 -7.28 0.32
C GLU A 127 16.10 -6.16 -0.31
N THR A 128 15.62 -5.57 -1.41
CA THR A 128 16.26 -4.39 -2.01
C THR A 128 16.07 -3.16 -1.12
N LEU A 129 16.90 -2.13 -1.31
CA LEU A 129 16.78 -0.90 -0.54
C LEU A 129 15.43 -0.21 -0.80
N ASP A 130 14.88 -0.29 -2.01
CA ASP A 130 13.54 0.23 -2.35
C ASP A 130 12.42 -0.52 -1.61
N GLN A 131 12.51 -1.85 -1.50
CA GLN A 131 11.56 -2.66 -0.74
C GLN A 131 11.62 -2.32 0.75
N PHE A 132 12.83 -2.21 1.29
CA PHE A 132 13.04 -1.82 2.68
C PHE A 132 12.50 -0.42 2.97
N HIS A 133 12.81 0.55 2.11
CA HIS A 133 12.27 1.91 2.17
C HIS A 133 10.73 1.90 2.16
N THR A 134 10.11 1.12 1.27
CA THR A 134 8.66 1.00 1.20
C THR A 134 8.09 0.48 2.53
N ARG A 135 8.71 -0.54 3.12
CA ARG A 135 8.30 -1.10 4.42
C ARG A 135 8.45 -0.08 5.54
N LEU A 136 9.57 0.64 5.60
CA LEU A 136 9.78 1.73 6.55
C LEU A 136 8.75 2.85 6.39
N ARG A 137 8.42 3.23 5.14
CA ARG A 137 7.41 4.23 4.81
C ARG A 137 6.05 3.84 5.40
N THR A 138 5.61 2.60 5.18
CA THR A 138 4.36 2.08 5.78
C THR A 138 4.40 2.09 7.30
N MET A 139 5.49 1.65 7.92
CA MET A 139 5.60 1.63 9.39
C MET A 139 5.56 3.05 10.00
N SER A 140 6.14 4.02 9.30
CA SER A 140 6.25 5.41 9.75
C SER A 140 4.90 6.13 9.88
N GLU A 141 3.87 5.71 9.13
CA GLU A 141 2.50 6.27 9.18
C GLU A 141 1.91 6.21 10.60
N THR A 142 2.36 5.21 11.37
CA THR A 142 1.92 4.99 12.74
C THR A 142 2.90 5.51 13.80
N CYS A 143 3.99 6.18 13.41
CA CYS A 143 4.99 6.64 14.37
C CYS A 143 4.78 8.08 14.84
N GLU A 144 3.96 8.87 14.13
CA GLU A 144 3.78 10.31 14.42
C GLU A 144 5.14 11.03 14.50
N PHE A 145 5.99 10.77 13.51
CA PHE A 145 7.24 11.50 13.33
C PHE A 145 6.94 12.90 12.78
N ALA A 146 7.67 13.89 13.30
CA ALA A 146 7.56 15.27 12.81
C ALA A 146 8.17 15.41 11.41
N ASP A 147 9.31 14.75 11.20
CA ASP A 147 9.96 14.62 9.91
C ASP A 147 10.10 13.13 9.62
N VAL A 148 9.37 12.64 8.62
CA VAL A 148 9.38 11.21 8.34
C VAL A 148 10.52 10.80 7.41
N GLU A 149 10.96 11.71 6.53
CA GLU A 149 12.06 11.42 5.60
C GLU A 149 13.35 11.25 6.38
N PHE A 150 13.63 12.18 7.31
CA PHE A 150 14.76 12.08 8.22
C PHE A 150 14.76 10.77 9.02
N GLU A 151 13.60 10.37 9.54
CA GLU A 151 13.51 9.15 10.36
C GLU A 151 13.73 7.87 9.56
N ILE A 152 13.36 7.88 8.28
CA ILE A 152 13.62 6.80 7.33
C ILE A 152 15.11 6.78 6.96
N GLU A 153 15.73 7.93 6.70
CA GLU A 153 17.18 8.03 6.45
C GLU A 153 17.98 7.44 7.61
N GLU A 154 17.69 7.87 8.84
CA GLU A 154 18.31 7.34 10.06
C GLU A 154 18.11 5.83 10.19
N GLN A 155 16.92 5.33 9.89
CA GLN A 155 16.65 3.89 9.97
C GLN A 155 17.36 3.10 8.87
N ILE A 156 17.57 3.66 7.67
CA ILE A 156 18.42 3.08 6.62
C ILE A 156 19.88 3.03 7.09
N ILE A 157 20.37 4.09 7.75
CA ILE A 157 21.73 4.14 8.31
C ILE A 157 21.90 3.08 9.40
N ILE A 158 20.90 2.88 10.27
CA ILE A 158 20.96 1.92 11.38
C ILE A 158 20.80 0.47 10.88
N GLY A 159 19.70 0.20 10.19
CA GLY A 159 19.22 -1.15 9.86
C GLY A 159 19.45 -1.61 8.42
N GLY A 160 19.99 -0.76 7.53
CA GLY A 160 20.27 -1.11 6.13
C GLY A 160 21.56 -1.91 5.92
N ASN A 161 21.61 -2.73 4.86
CA ASN A 161 22.71 -3.66 4.60
C ASN A 161 23.94 -3.02 3.93
N SER A 162 23.80 -1.85 3.30
CA SER A 162 24.91 -1.20 2.58
C SER A 162 25.81 -0.38 3.50
N SER A 163 27.00 -0.91 3.81
CA SER A 163 28.05 -0.17 4.52
C SER A 163 28.51 1.08 3.76
N LYS A 164 28.46 1.06 2.43
CA LYS A 164 28.86 2.18 1.57
C LYS A 164 27.91 3.38 1.74
N ILE A 165 26.61 3.14 1.64
CA ILE A 165 25.56 4.15 1.88
C ILE A 165 25.69 4.69 3.31
N ARG A 166 25.82 3.81 4.31
CA ARG A 166 25.99 4.19 5.72
C ARG A 166 27.20 5.11 5.93
N LYS A 167 28.37 4.75 5.40
CA LYS A 167 29.59 5.57 5.49
C LYS A 167 29.44 6.92 4.80
N ARG A 168 28.76 6.95 3.65
CA ARG A 168 28.55 8.18 2.89
C ARG A 168 27.61 9.13 3.63
N ALA A 169 26.47 8.64 4.13
CA ALA A 169 25.51 9.43 4.90
C ALA A 169 26.14 10.07 6.14
N LEU A 170 26.96 9.31 6.88
CA LEU A 170 27.66 9.84 8.07
C LEU A 170 28.75 10.87 7.75
N ARG A 171 29.24 10.92 6.51
CA ARG A 171 30.29 11.84 6.06
C ARG A 171 29.73 13.10 5.43
N ASP A 172 28.62 12.99 4.71
CA ASP A 172 28.05 14.04 3.88
C ASP A 172 26.60 14.33 4.30
N PRO A 173 26.36 15.44 5.03
CA PRO A 173 25.02 15.80 5.51
C PRO A 173 24.06 16.21 4.38
N THR A 174 24.54 16.34 3.14
CA THR A 174 23.68 16.63 1.96
C THR A 174 23.23 15.37 1.24
N PHE A 175 23.65 14.19 1.71
CA PHE A 175 23.27 12.90 1.12
C PHE A 175 21.89 12.44 1.58
N ASP A 176 20.87 13.05 0.97
CA ASP A 176 19.45 12.85 1.25
C ASP A 176 18.91 11.44 0.89
N LEU A 177 17.69 11.14 1.35
CA LEU A 177 16.99 9.88 1.12
C LEU A 177 16.95 9.52 -0.37
N LYS A 178 16.67 10.50 -1.24
CA LYS A 178 16.62 10.28 -2.68
C LYS A 178 17.96 9.80 -3.23
N SER A 179 19.06 10.39 -2.77
CA SER A 179 20.42 10.02 -3.15
C SER A 179 20.80 8.65 -2.59
N MET A 180 20.40 8.32 -1.36
CA MET A 180 20.58 7.00 -0.76
C MET A 180 19.90 5.91 -1.60
N LEU A 181 18.63 6.11 -1.97
CA LEU A 181 17.87 5.17 -2.80
C LEU A 181 18.49 5.00 -4.18
N LEU A 182 18.91 6.10 -4.82
CA LEU A 182 19.59 6.03 -6.12
C LEU A 182 20.91 5.26 -6.05
N GLU A 183 21.69 5.44 -4.99
CA GLU A 183 22.91 4.67 -4.78
C GLU A 183 22.62 3.19 -4.54
N GLY A 184 21.59 2.86 -3.73
CA GLY A 184 21.15 1.49 -3.51
C GLY A 184 20.81 0.76 -4.81
N ARG A 185 19.98 1.39 -5.66
CA ARG A 185 19.64 0.84 -6.99
C ARG A 185 20.87 0.58 -7.86
N ARG A 186 21.83 1.52 -7.86
CA ARG A 186 23.07 1.39 -8.63
C ARG A 186 23.95 0.27 -8.12
N ASP A 187 24.07 0.14 -6.80
CA ASP A 187 24.85 -0.93 -6.17
C ASP A 187 24.22 -2.31 -6.45
N GLU A 188 22.89 -2.43 -6.32
CA GLU A 188 22.14 -3.64 -6.65
C GLU A 188 22.28 -4.04 -8.12
N GLN A 189 22.11 -3.07 -9.03
CA GLN A 189 22.29 -3.29 -10.46
C GLN A 189 23.73 -3.71 -10.80
N SER A 190 24.72 -3.08 -10.18
CA SER A 190 26.14 -3.38 -10.41
C SER A 190 26.50 -4.78 -9.92
N LYS A 191 25.99 -5.20 -8.75
CA LYS A 191 26.16 -6.56 -8.23
C LYS A 191 25.55 -7.59 -9.18
N TYR A 192 24.31 -7.38 -9.58
CA TYR A 192 23.64 -8.26 -10.54
C TYR A 192 24.44 -8.41 -11.84
N GLN A 193 24.92 -7.28 -12.40
CA GLN A 193 25.73 -7.30 -13.62
C GLN A 193 27.07 -8.03 -13.43
N ALA A 194 27.75 -7.84 -12.29
CA ALA A 194 29.00 -8.53 -11.99
C ALA A 194 28.79 -10.05 -11.86
N GLU A 195 27.76 -10.48 -11.14
CA GLU A 195 27.40 -11.90 -10.99
C GLU A 195 27.11 -12.57 -12.34
N GLN A 196 26.46 -11.87 -13.28
CA GLN A 196 26.22 -12.37 -14.64
C GLN A 196 27.52 -12.53 -15.46
N ILE A 197 28.50 -11.63 -15.26
CA ILE A 197 29.81 -11.74 -15.92
C ILE A 197 30.57 -12.94 -15.36
N GLU A 198 30.67 -13.05 -14.04
CA GLU A 198 31.41 -14.12 -13.35
C GLU A 198 30.83 -15.51 -13.62
N SER A 199 29.50 -15.64 -13.63
CA SER A 199 28.84 -16.91 -13.97
C SER A 199 29.09 -17.33 -15.42
N LYS A 200 29.12 -16.39 -16.36
CA LYS A 200 29.42 -16.67 -17.77
C LYS A 200 30.88 -17.11 -17.96
N GLU A 201 31.82 -16.48 -17.27
CA GLU A 201 33.24 -16.87 -17.30
C GLU A 201 33.46 -18.30 -16.77
N GLN A 202 32.70 -18.73 -15.76
CA GLN A 202 32.75 -20.10 -15.24
C GLN A 202 32.22 -21.12 -16.26
N THR A 203 31.10 -20.83 -16.93
CA THR A 203 30.54 -21.73 -17.96
C THR A 203 31.47 -21.86 -19.17
N ASP A 204 32.09 -20.76 -19.60
CA ASP A 204 33.02 -20.75 -20.73
C ASP A 204 34.34 -21.48 -20.38
N GLY A 205 34.79 -21.41 -19.12
CA GLY A 205 35.95 -22.15 -18.61
C GLY A 205 35.73 -23.65 -18.47
N GLU A 206 34.51 -24.10 -18.13
CA GLU A 206 34.15 -25.53 -18.06
C GLU A 206 33.96 -26.15 -19.44
N ALA A 207 33.32 -25.45 -20.38
CA ALA A 207 33.15 -25.91 -21.77
C ALA A 207 34.50 -26.14 -22.45
N ASN A 208 35.44 -25.19 -22.30
CA ASN A 208 36.80 -25.31 -22.86
C ASN A 208 37.61 -26.49 -22.28
N LYS A 209 37.34 -26.95 -21.05
CA LYS A 209 37.99 -28.14 -20.46
C LYS A 209 37.44 -29.46 -21.00
N LEU A 210 36.20 -29.50 -21.45
CA LEU A 210 35.58 -30.70 -22.01
C LEU A 210 36.03 -30.98 -23.46
N GLU A 211 36.30 -29.94 -24.24
CA GLU A 211 36.82 -30.07 -25.62
C GLU A 211 38.30 -30.51 -25.68
N GLN A 212 39.05 -30.40 -24.57
CA GLN A 212 40.48 -30.78 -24.52
C GLN A 212 40.74 -32.23 -24.07
N LYS A 213 39.72 -33.08 -23.87
CA LYS A 213 39.95 -34.51 -23.67
C LYS A 213 40.34 -35.16 -25.00
N PRO A 214 41.57 -35.70 -25.16
CA PRO A 214 41.94 -36.36 -26.40
C PRO A 214 41.16 -37.67 -26.55
N ASN A 215 40.53 -37.85 -27.70
CA ASN A 215 40.08 -39.15 -28.18
C ASN A 215 41.31 -40.07 -28.25
N ASN A 216 41.34 -41.08 -27.38
CA ASN A 216 42.30 -42.18 -27.43
C ASN A 216 41.56 -43.47 -27.77
#